data_AF-A0A821X949-F1
#
_entry.id   AF-A0A821X949-F1
#
_cell.length_a   1.000
_cell.length_b   1.000
_cell.length_c   1.000
_cell.angle_alpha   90.00
_cell.angle_beta   90.00
_cell.angle_gamma   90.00
#
_symmetry.space_group_name_H-M   'P 1'
#
loop_
_entity.id
_entity.type
_entity.pdbx_description
1 polymer ?
#
loop_
_entity_poly.entity_id
_entity_poly.type
_entity_poly.pdbx_seq_one_letter_code
_entity_poly.pdbx_strand_id
1 'polypeptide(L)'
;MSANDRLTRSLPHLQNLIKRDPDAYSEDFKLQYLHFESQFMELTAKPDTWNKSLAENISFVSQVAHCYPEECKGLSQMFMDVLRLYSTILNNDIRLVIVRALMLMRNRGLIDCISLCELFFLRLLQCQDRLLRVTIQAHIINDIKKQNEKHKNHKLNSTLQNFMCTIIKESNAIAVKMALDIMIDLYRKNIWNDAKTANIIGSTCFSKITKVQVAALNFFLCNNQNKDNDKDSDSDDDEKLTKKDILLGHRVGKKSAKRKKKTERALRALEKQKKKKKVEIFDYSALHLLYDPQDFAERLFHQLETSNERFEVKLLHQDLLSRLIGLHQLLLLNFYPYLQRYLQPHR
;
A
#
# COMPACT_ATOMS: atom_id res chain seq x y z
N MET A 1 -41.87 -21.70 -18.43
CA MET A 1 -40.56 -21.56 -17.78
C MET A 1 -40.75 -20.85 -16.45
N SER A 2 -40.73 -21.60 -15.34
CA SER A 2 -41.06 -21.07 -14.01
C SER A 2 -39.91 -20.23 -13.45
N ALA A 3 -40.22 -19.19 -12.67
CA ALA A 3 -39.26 -18.28 -12.07
C ALA A 3 -38.18 -18.97 -11.21
N ASN A 4 -38.44 -20.19 -10.74
CA ASN A 4 -37.49 -21.00 -9.97
C ASN A 4 -36.26 -21.48 -10.78
N ASP A 5 -36.37 -21.72 -12.09
CA ASP A 5 -35.24 -22.14 -12.95
C ASP A 5 -34.25 -20.99 -13.24
N ARG A 6 -34.69 -19.73 -13.02
CA ARG A 6 -33.82 -18.56 -13.17
C ARG A 6 -33.08 -18.24 -11.87
N LEU A 7 -33.66 -18.59 -10.71
CA LEU A 7 -33.06 -18.42 -9.38
C LEU A 7 -31.95 -19.45 -9.12
N THR A 8 -32.08 -20.67 -9.65
CA THR A 8 -31.02 -21.70 -9.63
C THR A 8 -29.83 -21.38 -10.54
N ARG A 9 -29.95 -20.42 -11.49
CA ARG A 9 -28.89 -20.03 -12.44
C ARG A 9 -28.08 -18.79 -12.07
N SER A 10 -28.36 -18.16 -10.93
CA SER A 10 -27.57 -16.99 -10.51
C SER A 10 -26.21 -17.45 -9.97
N LEU A 11 -25.11 -17.03 -10.60
CA LEU A 11 -23.73 -17.38 -10.18
C LEU A 11 -23.48 -17.16 -8.67
N PRO A 12 -23.95 -16.06 -8.03
CA PRO A 12 -23.86 -15.88 -6.58
C PRO A 12 -24.63 -16.93 -5.75
N HIS A 13 -25.77 -17.41 -6.27
CA HIS A 13 -26.54 -18.44 -5.59
C HIS A 13 -25.82 -19.80 -5.65
N LEU A 14 -25.38 -20.19 -6.85
CA LEU A 14 -24.58 -21.39 -7.06
C LEU A 14 -23.28 -21.37 -6.23
N GLN A 15 -22.63 -20.22 -6.14
CA GLN A 15 -21.45 -20.04 -5.29
C GLN A 15 -21.72 -20.36 -3.81
N ASN A 16 -22.87 -19.93 -3.28
CA ASN A 16 -23.24 -20.21 -1.89
C ASN A 16 -23.59 -21.68 -1.68
N LEU A 17 -24.19 -22.33 -2.68
CA LEU A 17 -24.50 -23.76 -2.65
C LEU A 17 -23.23 -24.61 -2.67
N ILE A 18 -22.31 -24.33 -3.58
CA ILE A 18 -21.02 -25.04 -3.69
C ILE A 18 -20.21 -24.89 -2.39
N LYS A 19 -20.22 -23.71 -1.77
CA LYS A 19 -19.52 -23.50 -0.49
C LYS A 19 -20.12 -24.28 0.68
N ARG A 20 -21.38 -24.70 0.59
CA ARG A 20 -22.06 -25.50 1.62
C ARG A 20 -21.82 -26.99 1.40
N ASP A 21 -22.02 -27.47 0.17
CA ASP A 21 -21.81 -28.86 -0.21
C ASP A 21 -21.06 -28.96 -1.55
N PRO A 22 -19.72 -29.01 -1.54
CA PRO A 22 -18.92 -29.10 -2.78
C PRO A 22 -19.22 -30.34 -3.62
N ASP A 23 -19.46 -31.50 -2.99
CA ASP A 23 -19.62 -32.76 -3.72
C ASP A 23 -20.91 -32.81 -4.54
N ALA A 24 -22.00 -32.22 -4.02
CA ALA A 24 -23.32 -32.24 -4.67
C ALA A 24 -23.39 -31.38 -5.95
N TYR A 25 -22.56 -30.33 -6.04
CA TYR A 25 -22.59 -29.37 -7.14
C TYR A 25 -21.35 -29.46 -8.06
N SER A 26 -20.60 -30.57 -8.01
CA SER A 26 -19.39 -30.76 -8.84
C SER A 26 -19.71 -30.71 -10.34
N GLU A 27 -20.78 -31.35 -10.80
CA GLU A 27 -21.16 -31.35 -12.23
C GLU A 27 -21.58 -29.95 -12.71
N ASP A 28 -22.33 -29.21 -11.88
CA ASP A 28 -22.70 -27.83 -12.18
C ASP A 28 -21.47 -26.92 -12.27
N PHE A 29 -20.48 -27.14 -11.39
CA PHE A 29 -19.21 -26.41 -11.45
C PHE A 29 -18.43 -26.72 -12.73
N LYS A 30 -18.30 -27.99 -13.12
CA LYS A 30 -17.61 -28.39 -14.37
C LYS A 30 -18.25 -27.73 -15.60
N LEU A 31 -19.58 -27.70 -15.68
CA LEU A 31 -20.28 -27.02 -16.77
C LEU A 31 -19.96 -25.52 -16.83
N GLN A 32 -19.93 -24.85 -15.68
CA GLN A 32 -19.53 -23.43 -15.61
C GLN A 32 -18.05 -23.22 -15.91
N TYR A 33 -17.19 -24.16 -15.51
CA TYR A 33 -15.76 -24.10 -15.77
C TYR A 33 -15.45 -24.25 -17.27
N LEU A 34 -16.09 -25.19 -17.97
CA LEU A 34 -15.98 -25.31 -19.43
C LEU A 34 -16.45 -24.04 -20.16
N HIS A 35 -17.54 -23.45 -19.69
CA HIS A 35 -18.03 -22.17 -20.24
C HIS A 35 -17.04 -21.02 -19.99
N PHE A 36 -16.43 -20.98 -18.81
CA PHE A 36 -15.35 -20.05 -18.50
C PHE A 36 -14.15 -20.26 -19.44
N GLU A 37 -13.70 -21.50 -19.64
CA GLU A 37 -12.56 -21.80 -20.52
C GLU A 37 -12.81 -21.35 -21.96
N SER A 38 -14.01 -21.61 -22.50
CA SER A 38 -14.35 -21.17 -23.86
C SER A 38 -14.32 -19.65 -23.99
N GLN A 39 -14.88 -18.92 -23.03
CA GLN A 39 -14.85 -17.45 -23.01
C GLN A 39 -13.45 -16.90 -22.78
N PHE A 40 -12.62 -17.61 -22.01
CA PHE A 40 -11.23 -17.21 -21.75
C PHE A 40 -10.37 -17.41 -23.00
N MET A 41 -10.59 -18.48 -23.77
CA MET A 41 -9.96 -18.66 -25.08
C MET A 41 -10.34 -17.53 -26.06
N GLU A 42 -11.62 -17.15 -26.10
CA GLU A 42 -12.07 -15.98 -26.89
C GLU A 42 -11.36 -14.69 -26.46
N LEU A 43 -11.17 -14.48 -25.16
CA LEU A 43 -10.43 -13.33 -24.64
C LEU A 43 -8.97 -13.34 -25.11
N THR A 44 -8.31 -14.50 -25.12
CA THR A 44 -6.93 -14.59 -25.63
C THR A 44 -6.83 -14.28 -27.12
N ALA A 45 -7.87 -14.59 -27.89
CA ALA A 45 -7.96 -14.22 -29.30
C ALA A 45 -8.31 -12.73 -29.52
N LYS A 46 -9.15 -12.14 -28.66
CA LYS A 46 -9.64 -10.75 -28.75
C LYS A 46 -9.58 -10.03 -27.39
N PRO A 47 -8.38 -9.59 -26.95
CA PRO A 47 -8.15 -9.06 -25.59
C PRO A 47 -8.78 -7.68 -25.31
N ASP A 48 -9.17 -6.92 -26.33
CA ASP A 48 -9.72 -5.57 -26.15
C ASP A 48 -11.24 -5.57 -25.80
N THR A 49 -11.93 -6.70 -26.03
CA THR A 49 -13.38 -6.76 -25.87
C THR A 49 -13.81 -6.90 -24.41
N TRP A 50 -14.67 -6.00 -23.96
CA TRP A 50 -15.33 -6.13 -22.65
C TRP A 50 -16.42 -7.20 -22.70
N ASN A 51 -16.34 -8.18 -21.81
CA ASN A 51 -17.36 -9.22 -21.65
C ASN A 51 -17.78 -9.34 -20.18
N LYS A 52 -19.00 -8.88 -19.87
CA LYS A 52 -19.58 -8.93 -18.52
C LYS A 52 -19.74 -10.36 -18.00
N SER A 53 -20.15 -11.29 -18.86
CA SER A 53 -20.32 -12.70 -18.48
C SER A 53 -18.99 -13.32 -18.07
N LEU A 54 -17.92 -13.02 -18.81
CA LEU A 54 -16.57 -13.50 -18.49
C LEU A 54 -16.09 -12.92 -17.15
N ALA A 55 -16.34 -11.63 -16.88
CA ALA A 55 -15.97 -11.02 -15.61
C ALA A 55 -16.69 -11.67 -14.41
N GLU A 56 -17.98 -11.98 -14.56
CA GLU A 56 -18.77 -12.70 -13.54
C GLU A 56 -18.23 -14.13 -13.33
N ASN A 57 -17.91 -14.83 -14.43
CA ASN A 57 -17.34 -16.18 -14.40
C ASN A 57 -15.95 -16.23 -13.75
N ILE A 58 -15.06 -15.29 -14.09
CA ILE A 58 -13.73 -15.18 -13.44
C ILE A 58 -13.91 -14.99 -11.93
N SER A 59 -14.84 -14.13 -11.51
CA SER A 59 -15.11 -13.89 -10.09
C SER A 59 -15.65 -15.14 -9.39
N PHE A 60 -16.61 -15.82 -10.02
CA PHE A 60 -17.21 -17.06 -9.53
C PHE A 60 -16.16 -18.16 -9.36
N VAL A 61 -15.42 -18.49 -10.42
CA VAL A 61 -14.41 -19.57 -10.41
C VAL A 61 -13.35 -19.28 -9.35
N SER A 62 -12.86 -18.03 -9.26
CA SER A 62 -11.84 -17.65 -8.26
C SER A 62 -12.34 -17.79 -6.81
N GLN A 63 -13.63 -17.56 -6.58
CA GLN A 63 -14.24 -17.71 -5.26
C GLN A 63 -14.51 -19.15 -4.89
N VAL A 64 -14.69 -20.03 -5.86
CA VAL A 64 -14.95 -21.46 -5.68
C VAL A 64 -13.67 -22.30 -5.75
N ALA A 65 -12.58 -21.80 -6.35
CA ALA A 65 -11.34 -22.53 -6.64
C ALA A 65 -10.74 -23.36 -5.47
N HIS A 66 -10.91 -22.90 -4.22
CA HIS A 66 -10.48 -23.67 -3.04
C HIS A 66 -11.28 -24.95 -2.75
N CYS A 67 -12.51 -25.07 -3.25
CA CYS A 67 -13.39 -26.22 -3.10
C CYS A 67 -13.00 -27.36 -4.06
N TYR A 68 -12.46 -27.01 -5.23
CA TYR A 68 -12.06 -27.96 -6.27
C TYR A 68 -10.59 -27.75 -6.66
N PRO A 69 -9.64 -28.10 -5.77
CA PRO A 69 -8.22 -27.85 -6.00
C PRO A 69 -7.66 -28.64 -7.19
N GLU A 70 -8.24 -29.81 -7.50
CA GLU A 70 -7.83 -30.68 -8.62
C GLU A 70 -8.22 -30.11 -9.98
N GLU A 71 -9.46 -29.63 -10.12
CA GLU A 71 -9.97 -29.09 -11.38
C GLU A 71 -9.42 -27.69 -11.67
N CYS A 72 -9.12 -26.91 -10.62
CA CYS A 72 -8.53 -25.58 -10.75
C CYS A 72 -6.99 -25.58 -10.81
N LYS A 73 -6.35 -26.75 -11.03
CA LYS A 73 -4.90 -26.83 -11.22
C LYS A 73 -4.51 -26.05 -12.47
N GLY A 74 -3.75 -24.97 -12.30
CA GLY A 74 -3.25 -24.14 -13.41
C GLY A 74 -4.08 -22.88 -13.69
N LEU A 75 -5.26 -22.72 -13.07
CA LEU A 75 -6.09 -21.50 -13.23
C LEU A 75 -5.30 -20.23 -12.88
N SER A 76 -4.51 -20.28 -11.81
CA SER A 76 -3.65 -19.16 -11.40
C SER A 76 -2.59 -18.83 -12.44
N GLN A 77 -2.00 -19.84 -13.08
CA GLN A 77 -1.01 -19.66 -14.15
C GLN A 77 -1.66 -19.06 -15.40
N MET A 78 -2.83 -19.54 -15.81
CA MET A 78 -3.58 -18.97 -16.94
C MET A 78 -3.83 -17.47 -16.78
N PHE A 79 -4.27 -17.04 -15.58
CA PHE A 79 -4.45 -15.62 -15.29
C PHE A 79 -3.14 -14.84 -15.28
N MET A 80 -2.06 -15.42 -14.74
CA MET A 80 -0.74 -14.77 -14.76
C MET A 80 -0.23 -14.60 -16.19
N ASP A 81 -0.38 -15.59 -17.06
CA ASP A 81 0.12 -15.57 -18.44
C ASP A 81 -0.64 -14.57 -19.32
N VAL A 82 -1.97 -14.49 -19.18
CA VAL A 82 -2.75 -13.47 -19.89
C VAL A 82 -2.36 -12.06 -19.47
N LEU A 83 -2.13 -11.82 -18.18
CA LEU A 83 -1.64 -10.52 -17.72
C LEU A 83 -0.20 -10.24 -18.18
N ARG A 84 0.66 -11.26 -18.29
CA ARG A 84 2.01 -11.09 -18.84
C ARG A 84 2.00 -10.68 -20.31
N LEU A 85 1.16 -11.35 -21.11
CA LEU A 85 1.11 -11.17 -22.57
C LEU A 85 0.30 -9.95 -23.00
N TYR A 86 -0.84 -9.70 -22.37
CA TYR A 86 -1.83 -8.72 -22.83
C TYR A 86 -2.06 -7.55 -21.87
N SER A 87 -1.21 -7.35 -20.86
CA SER A 87 -1.40 -6.29 -19.83
C SER A 87 -1.73 -4.91 -20.38
N THR A 88 -1.16 -4.47 -21.51
CA THR A 88 -1.42 -3.14 -22.09
C THR A 88 -2.65 -3.08 -22.99
N ILE A 89 -3.05 -4.19 -23.60
CA ILE A 89 -4.14 -4.28 -24.60
C ILE A 89 -5.46 -4.68 -23.93
N LEU A 90 -5.39 -5.39 -22.81
CA LEU A 90 -6.57 -5.88 -22.10
C LEU A 90 -7.48 -4.74 -21.65
N ASN A 91 -8.80 -4.94 -21.76
CA ASN A 91 -9.76 -4.00 -21.20
C ASN A 91 -9.52 -3.76 -19.69
N ASN A 92 -9.65 -2.51 -19.26
CA ASN A 92 -9.35 -2.08 -17.88
C ASN A 92 -10.15 -2.86 -16.83
N ASP A 93 -11.43 -3.12 -17.09
CA ASP A 93 -12.31 -3.79 -16.14
C ASP A 93 -11.98 -5.28 -16.02
N ILE A 94 -11.69 -5.97 -17.14
CA ILE A 94 -11.27 -7.38 -17.11
C ILE A 94 -9.93 -7.52 -16.39
N ARG A 95 -8.99 -6.61 -16.68
CA ARG A 95 -7.69 -6.56 -15.99
C ARG A 95 -7.88 -6.47 -14.48
N LEU A 96 -8.77 -5.59 -14.02
CA LEU A 96 -9.08 -5.43 -12.60
C LEU A 96 -9.72 -6.68 -12.01
N VAL A 97 -10.64 -7.34 -12.72
CA VAL A 97 -11.29 -8.58 -12.27
C VAL A 97 -10.27 -9.71 -12.12
N ILE A 98 -9.39 -9.92 -13.11
CA ILE A 98 -8.34 -10.94 -13.04
C ILE A 98 -7.36 -10.65 -11.88
N VAL A 99 -6.99 -9.39 -11.69
CA VAL A 99 -6.10 -8.99 -10.59
C VAL A 99 -6.76 -9.25 -9.23
N ARG A 100 -8.05 -8.92 -9.05
CA ARG A 100 -8.80 -9.25 -7.84
C ARG A 100 -8.92 -10.76 -7.61
N ALA A 101 -9.12 -11.53 -8.67
CA ALA A 101 -9.12 -12.99 -8.64
C ALA A 101 -7.78 -13.56 -8.14
N LEU A 102 -6.66 -13.10 -8.70
CA LEU A 102 -5.31 -13.48 -8.25
C LEU A 102 -5.05 -13.10 -6.78
N MET A 103 -5.46 -11.89 -6.37
CA MET A 103 -5.38 -11.46 -4.96
C MET A 103 -6.19 -12.35 -4.01
N LEU A 104 -7.37 -12.81 -4.44
CA LEU A 104 -8.20 -13.72 -3.67
C LEU A 104 -7.55 -15.09 -3.53
N MET A 105 -7.05 -15.65 -4.64
CA MET A 105 -6.34 -16.94 -4.64
C MET A 105 -5.06 -16.88 -3.79
N ARG A 106 -4.34 -15.76 -3.81
CA ARG A 106 -3.19 -15.50 -2.93
C ARG A 106 -3.57 -15.50 -1.45
N ASN A 107 -4.64 -14.81 -1.07
CA ASN A 107 -5.13 -14.80 0.32
C ASN A 107 -5.49 -16.20 0.83
N ARG A 108 -5.78 -17.14 -0.07
CA ARG A 108 -6.08 -18.55 0.23
C ARG A 108 -4.85 -19.47 0.16
N GLY A 109 -3.68 -18.93 -0.14
CA GLY A 109 -2.43 -19.70 -0.20
C GLY A 109 -2.21 -20.49 -1.50
N LEU A 110 -3.01 -20.27 -2.54
CA LEU A 110 -2.90 -21.00 -3.82
C LEU A 110 -1.79 -20.47 -4.74
N ILE A 111 -1.23 -19.29 -4.44
CA ILE A 111 -0.22 -18.61 -5.26
C ILE A 111 0.93 -18.17 -4.34
N ASP A 112 2.17 -18.33 -4.80
CA ASP A 112 3.33 -17.82 -4.08
C ASP A 112 3.41 -16.27 -4.10
N CYS A 113 3.95 -15.69 -3.03
CA CYS A 113 4.08 -14.25 -2.86
C CYS A 113 4.98 -13.65 -3.93
N ILE A 114 6.10 -14.32 -4.21
CA ILE A 114 7.20 -13.75 -4.97
C ILE A 114 6.77 -13.67 -6.44
N SER A 115 6.24 -14.76 -6.99
CA SER A 115 5.76 -14.80 -8.38
C SER A 115 4.63 -13.80 -8.66
N LEU A 116 3.72 -13.61 -7.71
CA LEU A 116 2.63 -12.63 -7.85
C LEU A 116 3.14 -11.19 -7.76
N CYS A 117 4.01 -10.90 -6.78
CA CYS A 117 4.61 -9.58 -6.63
C CYS A 117 5.45 -9.22 -7.87
N GLU A 118 6.23 -10.16 -8.40
CA GLU A 118 7.01 -9.97 -9.62
C GLU A 118 6.13 -9.57 -10.81
N LEU A 119 4.99 -10.25 -11.01
CA LEU A 119 4.01 -9.91 -12.05
C LEU A 119 3.45 -8.49 -11.85
N PHE A 120 3.05 -8.17 -10.62
CA PHE A 120 2.48 -6.86 -10.28
C PHE A 120 3.49 -5.74 -10.52
N PHE A 121 4.73 -5.94 -10.11
CA PHE A 121 5.81 -4.97 -10.22
C PHE A 121 6.27 -4.73 -11.66
N LEU A 122 6.57 -5.79 -12.43
CA LEU A 122 7.18 -5.65 -13.75
C LEU A 122 6.22 -5.20 -14.85
N ARG A 123 4.93 -5.50 -14.73
CA ARG A 123 3.97 -5.31 -15.84
C ARG A 123 2.79 -4.42 -15.49
N LEU A 124 2.23 -4.55 -14.29
CA LEU A 124 0.96 -3.89 -13.96
C LEU A 124 1.13 -2.49 -13.36
N LEU A 125 2.29 -2.17 -12.78
CA LEU A 125 2.62 -0.80 -12.37
C LEU A 125 2.81 0.17 -13.56
N GLN A 126 3.07 -0.36 -14.75
CA GLN A 126 3.19 0.42 -15.98
C GLN A 126 1.83 0.80 -16.59
N CYS A 127 0.76 0.11 -16.21
CA CYS A 127 -0.58 0.39 -16.71
C CYS A 127 -1.07 1.77 -16.24
N GLN A 128 -1.81 2.47 -17.11
CA GLN A 128 -2.28 3.84 -16.86
C GLN A 128 -3.41 3.93 -15.80
N ASP A 129 -4.02 2.80 -15.46
CA ASP A 129 -5.17 2.74 -14.56
C ASP A 129 -4.80 3.06 -13.10
N ARG A 130 -5.33 4.18 -12.59
CA ARG A 130 -5.13 4.64 -11.22
C ARG A 130 -5.78 3.71 -10.19
N LEU A 131 -6.97 3.18 -10.46
CA LEU A 131 -7.71 2.37 -9.50
C LEU A 131 -7.03 1.02 -9.31
N LEU A 132 -6.57 0.42 -10.41
CA LEU A 132 -5.77 -0.79 -10.38
C LEU A 132 -4.51 -0.63 -9.54
N ARG A 133 -3.76 0.44 -9.79
CA ARG A 133 -2.51 0.76 -9.08
C ARG A 133 -2.70 0.89 -7.57
N VAL A 134 -3.72 1.63 -7.12
CA VAL A 134 -4.04 1.77 -5.69
C VAL A 134 -4.43 0.42 -5.07
N THR A 135 -5.20 -0.39 -5.79
CA THR A 135 -5.62 -1.72 -5.34
C THR A 135 -4.43 -2.66 -5.17
N ILE A 136 -3.51 -2.68 -6.15
CA ILE A 136 -2.27 -3.48 -6.11
C ILE A 136 -1.37 -3.03 -4.96
N GLN A 137 -1.14 -1.72 -4.82
CA GLN A 137 -0.33 -1.17 -3.73
C GLN A 137 -0.85 -1.60 -2.36
N ALA A 138 -2.15 -1.43 -2.11
CA ALA A 138 -2.77 -1.81 -0.84
C ALA A 138 -2.68 -3.33 -0.58
N HIS A 139 -2.86 -4.15 -1.61
CA HIS A 139 -2.73 -5.60 -1.48
C HIS A 139 -1.29 -6.03 -1.16
N ILE A 140 -0.29 -5.51 -1.88
CA ILE A 140 1.13 -5.82 -1.65
C ILE A 140 1.53 -5.49 -0.21
N ILE A 141 1.18 -4.29 0.26
CA ILE A 141 1.49 -3.87 1.63
C ILE A 141 0.84 -4.81 2.65
N ASN A 142 -0.42 -5.19 2.42
CA ASN A 142 -1.14 -6.08 3.33
C ASN A 142 -0.63 -7.52 3.28
N ASP A 143 -0.25 -8.04 2.12
CA ASP A 143 0.29 -9.40 1.99
C ASP A 143 1.67 -9.49 2.65
N ILE A 144 2.57 -8.55 2.39
CA ILE A 144 3.88 -8.48 3.07
C ILE A 144 3.69 -8.34 4.58
N LYS A 145 2.72 -7.54 5.03
CA LYS A 145 2.39 -7.44 6.45
C LYS A 145 1.98 -8.80 7.03
N LYS A 146 1.03 -9.50 6.40
CA LYS A 146 0.57 -10.84 6.83
C LYS A 146 1.71 -11.86 6.88
N GLN A 147 2.58 -11.87 5.87
CA GLN A 147 3.73 -12.77 5.83
C GLN A 147 4.75 -12.50 6.95
N ASN A 148 4.77 -11.28 7.49
CA ASN A 148 5.66 -10.86 8.58
C ASN A 148 4.94 -10.76 9.95
N GLU A 149 3.67 -11.18 10.07
CA GLU A 149 2.90 -11.06 11.33
C GLU A 149 3.43 -11.96 12.45
N LYS A 150 3.86 -13.19 12.12
CA LYS A 150 4.40 -14.14 13.10
C LYS A 150 5.90 -13.93 13.32
N HIS A 151 6.66 -13.96 12.23
CA HIS A 151 8.11 -13.77 12.22
C HIS A 151 8.52 -13.01 10.96
N LYS A 152 9.63 -12.26 11.03
CA LYS A 152 10.17 -11.57 9.86
C LYS A 152 10.71 -12.59 8.85
N ASN A 153 10.09 -12.67 7.68
CA ASN A 153 10.55 -13.55 6.60
C ASN A 153 11.68 -12.87 5.81
N HIS A 154 12.91 -13.01 6.31
CA HIS A 154 14.08 -12.34 5.73
C HIS A 154 14.34 -12.69 4.27
N LYS A 155 14.10 -13.94 3.85
CA LYS A 155 14.31 -14.38 2.46
C LYS A 155 13.37 -13.66 1.52
N LEU A 156 12.07 -13.66 1.84
CA LEU A 156 11.04 -12.96 1.07
C LEU A 156 11.31 -11.45 1.02
N ASN A 157 11.62 -10.84 2.17
CA ASN A 157 11.90 -9.41 2.25
C ASN A 157 13.12 -9.02 1.40
N SER A 158 14.22 -9.78 1.47
CA SER A 158 15.42 -9.50 0.67
C SER A 158 15.15 -9.59 -0.83
N THR A 159 14.40 -10.61 -1.26
CA THR A 159 13.99 -10.79 -2.66
C THR A 159 13.12 -9.62 -3.13
N LEU A 160 12.09 -9.23 -2.36
CA LEU A 160 11.22 -8.11 -2.72
C LEU A 160 11.95 -6.76 -2.72
N GLN A 161 12.85 -6.51 -1.77
CA GLN A 161 13.70 -5.32 -1.77
C GLN A 161 14.59 -5.24 -3.01
N ASN A 162 15.15 -6.38 -3.46
CA ASN A 162 15.94 -6.43 -4.69
C ASN A 162 15.08 -6.06 -5.91
N PHE A 163 13.86 -6.59 -5.99
CA PHE A 163 12.92 -6.21 -7.05
C PHE A 163 12.59 -4.72 -7.02
N MET A 164 12.32 -4.14 -5.84
CA MET A 164 12.07 -2.69 -5.71
C MET A 164 13.28 -1.87 -6.16
N CYS A 165 14.49 -2.31 -5.84
CA CYS A 165 15.73 -1.65 -6.28
C CYS A 165 15.86 -1.66 -7.81
N THR A 166 15.47 -2.76 -8.47
CA THR A 166 15.43 -2.82 -9.94
C THR A 166 14.43 -1.82 -10.52
N ILE A 167 13.21 -1.77 -9.97
CA ILE A 167 12.15 -0.85 -10.44
C ILE A 167 12.56 0.62 -10.26
N ILE A 168 13.20 0.96 -9.14
CA ILE A 168 13.64 2.34 -8.85
C ILE A 168 14.65 2.83 -9.88
N LYS A 169 15.44 1.94 -10.48
CA LYS A 169 16.40 2.26 -11.53
C LYS A 169 15.77 2.40 -12.91
N GLU A 170 14.51 2.00 -13.08
CA GLU A 170 13.80 2.13 -14.36
C GLU A 170 13.39 3.58 -14.65
N SER A 171 13.15 3.88 -15.92
CA SER A 171 12.79 5.24 -16.38
C SER A 171 11.33 5.61 -16.11
N ASN A 172 10.46 4.67 -15.72
CA ASN A 172 9.03 4.92 -15.58
C ASN A 172 8.70 5.63 -14.26
N ALA A 173 8.42 6.93 -14.34
CA ALA A 173 8.15 7.77 -13.18
C ALA A 173 6.99 7.29 -12.29
N ILE A 174 5.95 6.68 -12.87
CA ILE A 174 4.79 6.19 -12.11
C ILE A 174 5.19 4.96 -11.29
N ALA A 175 5.88 4.01 -11.93
CA ALA A 175 6.33 2.79 -11.28
C ALA A 175 7.34 3.09 -10.16
N VAL A 176 8.32 3.95 -10.42
CA VAL A 176 9.32 4.39 -9.42
C VAL A 176 8.64 5.05 -8.22
N LYS A 177 7.69 5.97 -8.46
CA LYS A 177 6.97 6.66 -7.39
C LYS A 177 6.15 5.69 -6.53
N MET A 178 5.51 4.71 -7.16
CA MET A 178 4.74 3.70 -6.43
C MET A 178 5.62 2.72 -5.65
N ALA A 179 6.72 2.28 -6.22
CA ALA A 179 7.70 1.44 -5.52
C ALA A 179 8.21 2.18 -4.27
N LEU A 180 8.54 3.46 -4.41
CA LEU A 180 8.94 4.32 -3.30
C LEU A 180 7.83 4.44 -2.24
N ASP A 181 6.58 4.71 -2.62
CA ASP A 181 5.45 4.80 -1.68
C ASP A 181 5.27 3.47 -0.90
N ILE A 182 5.37 2.31 -1.57
CA ILE A 182 5.29 1.00 -0.91
C ILE A 182 6.43 0.81 0.10
N MET A 183 7.66 1.17 -0.27
CA MET A 183 8.81 1.07 0.63
C MET A 183 8.65 1.98 1.85
N ILE A 184 8.18 3.21 1.66
CA ILE A 184 7.89 4.16 2.73
C ILE A 184 6.82 3.60 3.67
N ASP A 185 5.72 3.05 3.15
CA ASP A 185 4.64 2.48 3.96
C ASP A 185 5.10 1.26 4.76
N LEU A 186 5.91 0.38 4.16
CA LEU A 186 6.46 -0.80 4.85
C LEU A 186 7.49 -0.43 5.91
N TYR A 187 8.29 0.62 5.67
CA TYR A 187 9.21 1.18 6.65
C TYR A 187 8.46 1.75 7.86
N ARG A 188 7.44 2.60 7.62
CA ARG A 188 6.60 3.18 8.69
C ARG A 188 5.84 2.14 9.49
N LYS A 189 5.48 1.01 8.88
CA LYS A 189 4.84 -0.13 9.56
C LYS A 189 5.84 -0.99 10.34
N ASN A 190 7.12 -0.61 10.42
CA ASN A 190 8.20 -1.34 11.09
C ASN A 190 8.46 -2.76 10.54
N ILE A 191 8.04 -3.02 9.30
CA ILE A 191 8.25 -4.32 8.64
C ILE A 191 9.65 -4.34 8.01
N TRP A 192 9.93 -3.34 7.17
CA TRP A 192 11.23 -3.14 6.50
C TRP A 192 12.01 -1.99 7.16
N ASN A 193 12.21 -2.08 8.47
CA ASN A 193 13.07 -1.16 9.21
C ASN A 193 14.51 -1.69 9.21
N ASP A 194 15.20 -1.51 8.09
CA ASP A 194 16.58 -1.97 7.87
C ASP A 194 17.38 -0.94 7.07
N ALA A 195 18.72 -0.99 7.23
CA ALA A 195 19.63 -0.05 6.57
C ALA A 195 19.53 -0.10 5.04
N LYS A 196 19.33 -1.29 4.47
CA LYS A 196 19.16 -1.45 3.02
C LYS A 196 17.96 -0.66 2.49
N THR A 197 16.79 -0.78 3.14
CA THR A 197 15.59 -0.02 2.74
C THR A 197 15.80 1.49 2.87
N ALA A 198 16.39 1.95 3.98
CA ALA A 198 16.67 3.38 4.19
C ALA A 198 17.60 3.94 3.09
N ASN A 199 18.66 3.21 2.72
CA ASN A 199 19.58 3.64 1.67
C ASN A 199 18.98 3.55 0.26
N ILE A 200 18.10 2.57 -0.01
CA ILE A 200 17.37 2.53 -1.29
C ILE A 200 16.46 3.78 -1.39
N ILE A 201 15.73 4.14 -0.33
CA ILE A 201 14.93 5.37 -0.31
C ILE A 201 15.85 6.60 -0.42
N GLY A 202 17.00 6.61 0.26
CA GLY A 202 18.04 7.63 0.13
C GLY A 202 18.46 7.86 -1.32
N SER A 203 18.72 6.79 -2.08
CA SER A 203 19.11 6.89 -3.49
C SER A 203 18.06 7.61 -4.37
N THR A 204 16.78 7.53 -4.00
CA THR A 204 15.69 8.21 -4.74
C THR A 204 15.63 9.72 -4.51
N CYS A 205 16.32 10.24 -3.48
CA CYS A 205 16.50 11.68 -3.28
C CYS A 205 17.29 12.32 -4.44
N PHE A 206 18.13 11.54 -5.13
CA PHE A 206 18.91 12.00 -6.29
C PHE A 206 18.21 11.75 -7.63
N SER A 207 16.93 11.38 -7.63
CA SER A 207 16.17 11.16 -8.85
C SER A 207 15.93 12.48 -9.60
N LYS A 208 15.96 12.44 -10.94
CA LYS A 208 15.57 13.57 -11.79
C LYS A 208 14.06 13.89 -11.74
N ILE A 209 13.25 12.98 -11.20
CA ILE A 209 11.80 13.13 -11.12
C ILE A 209 11.46 13.84 -9.81
N THR A 210 11.09 15.12 -9.88
CA THR A 210 10.77 15.96 -8.71
C THR A 210 9.76 15.31 -7.76
N LYS A 211 8.71 14.64 -8.28
CA LYS A 211 7.70 13.98 -7.42
C LYS A 211 8.29 12.84 -6.57
N VAL A 212 9.22 12.07 -7.14
CA VAL A 212 9.90 10.95 -6.45
C VAL A 212 10.86 11.53 -5.42
N GLN A 213 11.65 12.53 -5.81
CA GLN A 213 12.56 13.23 -4.92
C GLN A 213 11.83 13.85 -3.72
N VAL A 214 10.75 14.60 -3.94
CA VAL A 214 9.95 15.21 -2.87
C VAL A 214 9.37 14.15 -1.93
N ALA A 215 8.92 13.00 -2.45
CA ALA A 215 8.44 11.91 -1.61
C ALA A 215 9.54 11.32 -0.72
N ALA A 216 10.75 11.15 -1.26
CA ALA A 216 11.92 10.66 -0.53
C ALA A 216 12.42 11.66 0.52
N LEU A 217 12.50 12.95 0.19
CA LEU A 217 12.84 14.01 1.15
C LEU A 217 11.84 14.08 2.30
N ASN A 218 10.54 14.05 1.99
CA ASN A 218 9.49 14.03 3.02
C ASN A 218 9.49 12.78 3.89
N PHE A 219 10.01 11.66 3.39
CA PHE A 219 10.21 10.46 4.18
C PHE A 219 11.23 10.70 5.30
N PHE A 220 12.41 11.25 4.98
CA PHE A 220 13.43 11.54 5.98
C PHE A 220 13.07 12.70 6.91
N LEU A 221 12.31 13.68 6.42
CA LEU A 221 11.84 14.82 7.23
C LEU A 221 10.67 14.49 8.15
N CYS A 222 10.06 13.30 8.02
CA CYS A 222 8.87 12.87 8.77
C CYS A 222 7.60 13.74 8.55
N ASN A 223 7.56 14.63 7.55
CA ASN A 223 6.45 15.58 7.33
C ASN A 223 5.09 14.95 6.98
N ASN A 224 5.04 13.64 6.74
CA ASN A 224 3.85 12.93 6.29
C ASN A 224 2.98 12.34 7.43
N GLN A 225 3.33 12.52 8.71
CA GLN A 225 2.43 12.08 9.80
C GLN A 225 1.15 12.92 9.90
N ASN A 226 1.08 14.09 9.23
CA ASN A 226 -0.07 15.00 9.36
C ASN A 226 -1.17 14.78 8.30
N LYS A 227 -0.92 14.13 7.16
CA LYS A 227 -1.94 14.05 6.08
C LYS A 227 -3.01 12.98 6.25
N ASP A 228 -2.75 11.93 7.04
CA ASP A 228 -3.73 10.87 7.29
C ASP A 228 -4.54 11.08 8.59
N ASN A 229 -4.13 12.02 9.44
CA ASN A 229 -4.84 12.33 10.69
C ASN A 229 -5.91 13.42 10.53
N ASP A 230 -5.93 14.17 9.42
CA ASP A 230 -6.86 15.29 9.19
C ASP A 230 -8.18 14.89 8.51
N LYS A 231 -8.42 13.60 8.23
CA LYS A 231 -9.65 13.13 7.56
C LYS A 231 -10.73 12.57 8.51
N ASP A 232 -10.49 12.61 9.82
CA ASP A 232 -11.46 12.16 10.84
C ASP A 232 -11.82 13.27 11.85
N SER A 233 -11.57 14.55 11.52
CA SER A 233 -11.96 15.69 12.35
C SER A 233 -13.22 16.37 11.81
N ASP A 234 -14.32 15.62 11.71
CA ASP A 234 -15.66 16.21 11.63
C ASP A 234 -16.40 15.95 12.95
N SER A 235 -16.85 17.04 13.59
CA SER A 235 -17.75 17.15 14.76
C SER A 235 -17.21 16.62 16.11
N ASP A 236 -17.20 17.34 17.23
CA ASP A 236 -17.89 18.55 17.68
C ASP A 236 -16.99 19.29 18.70
N ASP A 237 -17.27 20.58 18.92
CA ASP A 237 -16.85 21.35 20.08
C ASP A 237 -17.24 20.64 21.40
N ASP A 238 -16.37 19.75 21.86
CA ASP A 238 -16.35 19.31 23.26
C ASP A 238 -15.13 19.95 23.92
N GLU A 239 -15.37 21.01 24.70
CA GLU A 239 -14.47 21.44 25.76
C GLU A 239 -13.86 20.19 26.42
N LYS A 240 -12.53 20.10 26.46
CA LYS A 240 -11.79 18.93 26.94
C LYS A 240 -12.11 18.65 28.42
N LEU A 241 -13.22 17.97 28.68
CA LEU A 241 -13.66 17.52 29.99
C LEU A 241 -12.58 16.59 30.56
N THR A 242 -11.96 17.01 31.66
CA THR A 242 -10.91 16.20 32.28
C THR A 242 -11.52 14.99 32.99
N LYS A 243 -10.70 13.96 33.25
CA LYS A 243 -11.13 12.79 34.05
C LYS A 243 -11.77 13.21 35.38
N LYS A 244 -11.32 14.33 35.97
CA LYS A 244 -11.84 14.87 37.22
C LYS A 244 -13.26 15.42 37.06
N ASP A 245 -13.56 16.13 35.97
CA ASP A 245 -14.88 16.72 35.72
C ASP A 245 -15.95 15.65 35.49
N ILE A 246 -15.59 14.58 34.76
CA ILE A 246 -16.49 13.43 34.51
C ILE A 246 -16.81 12.69 35.81
N LEU A 247 -15.81 12.51 36.68
CA LEU A 247 -16.00 11.87 37.99
C LEU A 247 -16.82 12.76 38.94
N LEU A 248 -16.61 14.07 38.92
CA LEU A 248 -17.36 15.03 39.72
C LEU A 248 -18.85 15.06 39.30
N GLY A 249 -19.12 15.09 37.99
CA GLY A 249 -20.48 15.05 37.44
C GLY A 249 -21.23 13.75 37.68
N HIS A 250 -20.52 12.63 37.90
CA HIS A 250 -21.11 11.37 38.37
C HIS A 250 -21.41 11.40 39.88
N ARG A 251 -20.57 12.07 40.68
CA ARG A 251 -20.69 12.12 42.13
C ARG A 251 -21.85 13.00 42.61
N VAL A 252 -22.10 14.12 41.93
CA VAL A 252 -23.12 15.12 42.31
C VAL A 252 -24.51 14.79 41.74
N GLY A 253 -24.58 13.96 40.68
CA GLY A 253 -25.84 13.61 40.03
C GLY A 253 -26.62 12.45 40.67
N LYS A 254 -27.91 12.34 40.33
CA LYS A 254 -28.75 11.17 40.67
C LYS A 254 -28.12 9.88 40.15
N LYS A 255 -27.91 8.91 41.04
CA LYS A 255 -27.30 7.61 40.73
C LYS A 255 -28.32 6.73 40.00
N SER A 256 -28.08 6.49 38.71
CA SER A 256 -28.87 5.61 37.86
C SER A 256 -27.95 4.72 37.02
N ALA A 257 -28.38 3.47 36.75
CA ALA A 257 -27.65 2.50 35.94
C ALA A 257 -27.30 3.04 34.54
N LYS A 258 -28.19 3.83 33.94
CA LYS A 258 -27.97 4.46 32.62
C LYS A 258 -26.82 5.48 32.64
N ARG A 259 -26.69 6.23 33.75
CA ARG A 259 -25.67 7.28 33.92
C ARG A 259 -24.29 6.67 34.21
N LYS A 260 -24.22 5.60 35.00
CA LYS A 260 -22.99 4.81 35.22
C LYS A 260 -22.40 4.29 33.91
N LYS A 261 -23.25 3.74 33.02
CA LYS A 261 -22.82 3.26 31.70
C LYS A 261 -22.30 4.39 30.79
N LYS A 262 -22.86 5.61 30.90
CA LYS A 262 -22.40 6.78 30.15
C LYS A 262 -21.02 7.27 30.64
N THR A 263 -20.78 7.29 31.95
CA THR A 263 -19.51 7.72 32.53
C THR A 263 -18.38 6.72 32.27
N GLU A 264 -18.67 5.41 32.32
CA GLU A 264 -17.70 4.38 31.92
C GLU A 264 -17.30 4.48 30.45
N ARG A 265 -18.25 4.78 29.55
CA ARG A 265 -17.95 5.03 28.12
C ARG A 265 -17.05 6.26 27.93
N ALA A 266 -17.33 7.35 28.64
CA ALA A 266 -16.53 8.57 28.55
C ALA A 266 -15.10 8.38 29.09
N LEU A 267 -14.94 7.65 30.21
CA LEU A 267 -13.61 7.30 30.74
C LEU A 267 -12.81 6.40 29.77
N ARG A 268 -13.46 5.41 29.14
CA ARG A 268 -12.83 4.57 28.11
C ARG A 268 -12.44 5.36 26.86
N ALA A 269 -13.23 6.36 26.46
CA ALA A 269 -12.89 7.24 25.35
C ALA A 269 -11.64 8.08 25.64
N LEU A 270 -11.54 8.66 26.84
CA LEU A 270 -10.34 9.39 27.29
C LEU A 270 -9.10 8.49 27.37
N GLU A 271 -9.25 7.23 27.79
CA GLU A 271 -8.12 6.30 27.82
C GLU A 271 -7.66 5.89 26.43
N LYS A 272 -8.59 5.72 25.48
CA LYS A 272 -8.25 5.52 24.06
C LYS A 272 -7.53 6.75 23.49
N GLN A 273 -7.99 7.96 23.79
CA GLN A 273 -7.32 9.19 23.35
C GLN A 273 -5.93 9.36 23.97
N LYS A 274 -5.74 9.02 25.25
CA LYS A 274 -4.42 9.02 25.89
C LYS A 274 -3.46 7.98 25.28
N LYS A 275 -3.97 6.81 24.88
CA LYS A 275 -3.18 5.81 24.14
C LYS A 275 -2.84 6.26 22.71
N LYS A 276 -3.66 7.12 22.10
CA LYS A 276 -3.37 7.75 20.79
C LYS A 276 -2.33 8.87 20.89
N LYS A 277 -2.26 9.58 22.02
CA LYS A 277 -1.16 10.52 22.35
C LYS A 277 0.09 9.79 22.84
N LYS A 278 0.59 8.81 22.07
CA LYS A 278 1.99 8.40 22.24
C LYS A 278 2.85 9.52 21.67
N VAL A 279 3.87 9.87 22.45
CA VAL A 279 4.90 10.89 22.19
C VAL A 279 5.29 10.90 20.71
N GLU A 280 5.41 12.08 20.12
CA GLU A 280 6.07 12.28 18.82
C GLU A 280 7.50 11.76 18.95
N ILE A 281 7.69 10.47 18.63
CA ILE A 281 9.00 9.91 18.44
C ILE A 281 9.42 10.51 17.11
N PHE A 282 10.27 11.54 17.15
CA PHE A 282 11.05 11.92 15.99
C PHE A 282 11.87 10.70 15.62
N ASP A 283 11.37 9.95 14.63
CA ASP A 283 11.92 8.67 14.21
C ASP A 283 13.14 8.96 13.32
N TYR A 284 14.17 9.57 13.91
CA TYR A 284 15.48 9.75 13.29
C TYR A 284 16.13 8.40 12.94
N SER A 285 15.50 7.27 13.29
CA SER A 285 15.92 5.92 12.95
C SER A 285 16.34 5.80 11.48
N ALA A 286 15.62 6.41 10.53
CA ALA A 286 15.98 6.32 9.11
C ALA A 286 17.29 7.02 8.75
N LEU A 287 17.59 8.17 9.39
CA LEU A 287 18.81 8.94 9.14
C LEU A 287 20.05 8.29 9.74
N HIS A 288 19.90 7.58 10.87
CA HIS A 288 20.98 6.81 11.48
C HIS A 288 21.36 5.56 10.68
N LEU A 289 20.46 5.09 9.81
CA LEU A 289 20.64 3.86 9.04
C LEU A 289 21.29 4.09 7.66
N LEU A 290 21.67 5.33 7.32
CA LEU A 290 22.41 5.66 6.11
C LEU A 290 23.84 5.10 6.18
N TYR A 291 24.34 4.53 5.08
CA TYR A 291 25.67 3.91 5.06
C TYR A 291 26.79 4.94 5.08
N ASP A 292 26.66 6.01 4.31
CA ASP A 292 27.61 7.11 4.26
C ASP A 292 26.85 8.45 4.33
N PRO A 293 26.61 8.98 5.54
CA PRO A 293 25.92 10.24 5.72
C PRO A 293 26.69 11.45 5.16
N GLN A 294 28.03 11.38 5.10
CA GLN A 294 28.88 12.48 4.61
C GLN A 294 28.76 12.61 3.08
N ASP A 295 29.01 11.52 2.33
CA ASP A 295 28.84 11.52 0.86
C ASP A 295 27.41 11.89 0.47
N PHE A 296 26.43 11.37 1.21
CA PHE A 296 25.03 11.69 0.99
C PHE A 296 24.76 13.20 1.11
N ALA A 297 25.28 13.85 2.16
CA ALA A 297 25.11 15.28 2.37
C ALA A 297 25.83 16.12 1.31
N GLU A 298 27.06 15.76 0.94
CA GLU A 298 27.82 16.47 -0.11
C GLU A 298 27.12 16.41 -1.47
N ARG A 299 26.66 15.22 -1.86
CA ARG A 299 25.92 15.04 -3.12
C ARG A 299 24.60 15.77 -3.13
N LEU A 300 23.87 15.75 -2.01
CA LEU A 300 22.58 16.43 -1.89
C LEU A 300 22.76 17.95 -1.95
N PHE A 301 23.85 18.47 -1.38
CA PHE A 301 24.21 19.88 -1.50
C PHE A 301 24.62 20.27 -2.93
N HIS A 302 25.43 19.45 -3.61
CA HIS A 302 25.77 19.70 -5.01
C HIS A 302 24.53 19.71 -5.91
N GLN A 303 23.56 18.83 -5.65
CA GLN A 303 22.28 18.84 -6.34
C GLN A 303 21.47 20.11 -6.02
N LEU A 304 21.46 20.58 -4.77
CA LEU A 304 20.80 21.83 -4.38
C LEU A 304 21.38 23.03 -5.14
N GLU A 305 22.70 23.12 -5.29
CA GLU A 305 23.37 24.21 -6.01
C GLU A 305 23.08 24.21 -7.52
N THR A 306 23.07 23.02 -8.13
CA THR A 306 22.83 22.85 -9.57
C THR A 306 21.34 22.85 -9.95
N SER A 307 20.45 22.57 -9.00
CA SER A 307 19.01 22.48 -9.25
C SER A 307 18.35 23.84 -9.53
N ASN A 308 17.55 23.89 -10.60
CA ASN A 308 16.65 25.02 -10.88
C ASN A 308 15.20 24.72 -10.47
N GLU A 309 15.03 23.93 -9.40
CA GLU A 309 13.70 23.57 -8.91
C GLU A 309 13.03 24.70 -8.11
N ARG A 310 11.73 24.54 -7.85
CA ARG A 310 10.93 25.46 -7.02
C ARG A 310 11.55 25.62 -5.63
N PHE A 311 11.41 26.81 -5.07
CA PHE A 311 11.97 27.14 -3.76
C PHE A 311 11.51 26.18 -2.65
N GLU A 312 10.26 25.72 -2.68
CA GLU A 312 9.73 24.72 -1.74
C GLU A 312 10.59 23.44 -1.70
N VAL A 313 11.05 22.95 -2.85
CA VAL A 313 11.89 21.75 -2.90
C VAL A 313 13.30 22.05 -2.41
N LYS A 314 13.84 23.23 -2.71
CA LYS A 314 15.12 23.71 -2.17
C LYS A 314 15.08 23.81 -0.65
N LEU A 315 13.96 24.24 -0.08
CA LEU A 315 13.76 24.28 1.37
C LEU A 315 13.77 22.88 1.99
N LEU A 316 13.14 21.89 1.35
CA LEU A 316 13.19 20.49 1.81
C LEU A 316 14.61 19.93 1.82
N HIS A 317 15.41 20.26 0.80
CA HIS A 317 16.83 19.89 0.75
C HIS A 317 17.63 20.54 1.88
N GLN A 318 17.43 21.84 2.11
CA GLN A 318 18.09 22.58 3.19
C GLN A 318 17.73 22.03 4.56
N ASP A 319 16.45 21.74 4.82
CA ASP A 319 16.00 21.15 6.08
C ASP A 319 16.67 19.78 6.29
N LEU A 320 16.67 18.91 5.27
CA LEU A 320 17.29 17.58 5.37
C LEU A 320 18.80 17.67 5.62
N LEU A 321 19.51 18.54 4.90
CA LEU A 321 20.93 18.79 5.09
C LEU A 321 21.22 19.29 6.50
N SER A 322 20.44 20.23 7.01
CA SER A 322 20.62 20.78 8.36
C SER A 322 20.48 19.69 9.44
N ARG A 323 19.50 18.79 9.29
CA ARG A 323 19.30 17.65 10.19
C ARG A 323 20.42 16.64 10.10
N LEU A 324 20.90 16.33 8.90
CA LEU A 324 22.03 15.41 8.69
C LEU A 324 23.33 15.93 9.33
N ILE A 325 23.63 17.21 9.11
CA ILE A 325 24.80 17.87 9.71
C ILE A 325 24.71 17.84 11.24
N GLY A 326 23.53 18.17 11.80
CA GLY A 326 23.32 18.17 13.24
C GLY A 326 23.40 16.77 13.88
N LEU A 327 22.83 15.75 13.24
CA LEU A 327 22.79 14.39 13.78
C LEU A 327 24.13 13.67 13.71
N HIS A 328 24.80 13.75 12.56
CA HIS A 328 26.05 13.02 12.32
C HIS A 328 27.30 13.89 12.51
N GLN A 329 27.14 15.14 12.95
CA GLN A 329 28.23 16.12 13.16
C GLN A 329 29.11 16.28 11.91
N LEU A 330 28.47 16.38 10.74
CA LEU A 330 29.14 16.42 9.44
C LEU A 330 29.82 17.76 9.19
N LEU A 331 30.91 17.73 8.41
CA LEU A 331 31.65 18.92 8.00
C LEU A 331 31.26 19.29 6.56
N LEU A 332 30.35 20.25 6.41
CA LEU A 332 29.92 20.77 5.10
C LEU A 332 30.05 22.30 5.05
N LEU A 333 31.28 22.79 4.88
CA LEU A 333 31.60 24.22 5.01
C LEU A 333 30.86 25.12 4.01
N ASN A 334 30.62 24.62 2.79
CA ASN A 334 29.96 25.39 1.72
C ASN A 334 28.46 25.62 1.98
N PHE A 335 27.86 24.87 2.91
CA PHE A 335 26.45 25.02 3.26
C PHE A 335 26.15 26.31 4.02
N TYR A 336 27.05 26.75 4.90
CA TYR A 336 26.82 27.95 5.71
C TYR A 336 26.80 29.25 4.89
N PRO A 337 27.74 29.51 3.96
CA PRO A 337 27.65 30.65 3.04
C PRO A 337 26.42 30.59 2.15
N TYR A 338 25.96 29.40 1.78
CA TYR A 338 24.73 29.23 1.00
C TYR A 338 23.49 29.68 1.78
N LEU A 339 23.36 29.29 3.05
CA LEU A 339 22.27 29.72 3.92
C LEU A 339 22.30 31.23 4.20
N GLN A 340 23.49 31.83 4.33
CA GLN A 340 23.63 33.27 4.57
C GLN A 340 22.91 34.14 3.53
N ARG A 341 22.84 33.67 2.27
CA ARG A 341 22.12 34.36 1.19
C ARG A 341 20.62 34.48 1.43
N TYR A 342 20.03 33.58 2.20
CA TYR A 342 18.59 33.54 2.51
C TYR A 342 18.24 34.13 3.88
N LEU A 343 19.24 34.42 4.72
CA LEU A 343 19.06 35.03 6.04
C LEU A 343 18.95 36.56 5.97
N GLN A 344 19.19 37.18 4.82
CA GLN A 344 19.03 38.61 4.62
C GLN A 344 17.55 38.95 4.35
N PRO A 345 16.92 39.86 5.11
CA PRO A 345 15.48 40.14 5.06
C PRO A 345 14.99 40.81 3.76
N HIS A 346 15.85 40.97 2.75
CA HIS A 346 15.58 41.73 1.52
C HIS A 346 15.27 40.86 0.29
N ARG A 347 14.73 39.64 0.51
CA ARG A 347 14.19 38.79 -0.55
C ARG A 347 12.91 38.10 -0.14
#